data_AF-R4W9G0-F1
#
_entry.id   AF-R4W9G0-F1
#
_cell.length_a   1.000
_cell.length_b   1.000
_cell.length_c   1.000
_cell.angle_alpha   90.00
_cell.angle_beta   90.00
_cell.angle_gamma   90.00
#
_symmetry.space_group_name_H-M   'P 1'
#
loop_
_entity.id
_entity.type
_entity.pdbx_description
1 polymer ?
#
loop_
_entity_poly.entity_id
_entity_poly.type
_entity_poly.pdbx_seq_one_letter_code
_entity_poly.pdbx_strand_id
1 'polypeptide(L)'
;MTDDGGGSTGADGRRAAAANGVADAATDAADAASSADAPPPPPGVPDATEIGADVLRGDADGLEERVDDLHDVAQDAREAFEPPEDAAERALAYCRHGLWPVLAVYVDRRGAGAALGQPHHDRLEVALNTWLELYARSYGGDHSFDFSVREAAELFVSTHNVLDVAQLLTDVPER
;
A
#
# COMPACT_ATOMS: atom_id res chain seq x y z
N MET A 1 29.99 -62.17 -13.86
CA MET A 1 30.16 -62.50 -15.28
C MET A 1 28.99 -63.36 -15.71
N THR A 2 27.89 -62.71 -16.10
CA THR A 2 26.90 -63.13 -17.11
C THR A 2 26.00 -61.92 -17.34
N ASP A 3 25.84 -61.69 -18.64
CA ASP A 3 25.08 -60.70 -19.39
C ASP A 3 23.55 -60.84 -19.21
N ASP A 4 22.80 -59.74 -19.31
CA ASP A 4 21.55 -59.56 -20.09
C ASP A 4 21.03 -58.12 -19.81
N GLY A 5 20.96 -57.19 -20.78
CA GLY A 5 19.84 -57.09 -21.74
C GLY A 5 18.61 -56.49 -21.03
N GLY A 6 18.15 -55.26 -21.27
CA GLY A 6 17.77 -54.66 -22.54
C GLY A 6 16.27 -54.34 -22.52
N GLY A 7 15.92 -53.04 -22.50
CA GLY A 7 14.68 -52.45 -23.03
C GLY A 7 13.30 -52.97 -22.56
N SER A 8 12.50 -52.07 -21.98
CA SER A 8 11.06 -52.07 -22.25
C SER A 8 10.48 -50.65 -22.30
N THR A 9 9.95 -50.36 -23.47
CA THR A 9 9.18 -49.21 -23.90
C THR A 9 7.72 -49.36 -23.47
N GLY A 10 7.11 -48.25 -23.04
CA GLY A 10 5.67 -48.09 -22.87
C GLY A 10 5.45 -46.76 -22.15
N ALA A 11 5.38 -45.61 -22.83
CA ALA A 11 4.22 -45.15 -23.60
C ALA A 11 2.91 -45.31 -22.81
N ASP A 12 2.60 -44.34 -21.94
CA ASP A 12 1.22 -43.96 -21.71
C ASP A 12 1.10 -42.45 -21.88
N GLY A 13 0.37 -42.08 -22.93
CA GLY A 13 0.20 -40.74 -23.39
C GLY A 13 -1.05 -40.10 -22.82
N ARG A 14 -0.87 -38.85 -22.37
CA ARG A 14 -1.68 -37.66 -22.67
C ARG A 14 -3.19 -37.66 -22.33
N ARG A 15 -3.53 -36.46 -21.79
CA ARG A 15 -4.80 -35.69 -21.81
C ARG A 15 -5.67 -35.87 -20.55
N ALA A 16 -6.27 -34.82 -19.97
CA ALA A 16 -6.33 -33.40 -20.31
C ALA A 16 -6.89 -32.57 -19.14
N ALA A 17 -6.68 -31.25 -19.25
CA ALA A 17 -7.52 -30.14 -18.73
C ALA A 17 -7.49 -29.91 -17.22
N ALA A 18 -7.40 -28.71 -16.65
CA ALA A 18 -7.49 -27.30 -17.08
C ALA A 18 -6.57 -26.51 -16.10
N ALA A 19 -6.04 -25.31 -16.35
CA ALA A 19 -6.71 -24.08 -16.73
C ALA A 19 -5.69 -23.04 -17.24
N ASN A 20 -6.20 -22.10 -18.04
CA ASN A 20 -5.63 -20.79 -18.41
C ASN A 20 -4.84 -20.14 -17.24
N GLY A 21 -3.74 -19.42 -17.43
CA GLY A 21 -3.45 -18.50 -18.53
C GLY A 21 -3.87 -17.06 -18.21
N VAL A 22 -3.49 -16.52 -17.05
CA VAL A 22 -3.35 -15.10 -16.63
C VAL A 22 -2.53 -15.19 -15.31
N ALA A 23 -1.48 -14.46 -14.97
CA ALA A 23 -1.05 -13.11 -15.31
C ALA A 23 0.48 -13.02 -15.27
N ASP A 24 1.08 -12.70 -16.41
CA ASP A 24 2.31 -11.92 -16.51
C ASP A 24 1.87 -10.46 -16.28
N ALA A 25 1.80 -10.04 -15.00
CA ALA A 25 1.40 -8.67 -14.61
C ALA A 25 1.73 -8.33 -13.14
N ALA A 26 2.81 -8.87 -12.57
CA ALA A 26 3.19 -8.57 -11.18
C ALA A 26 4.65 -8.09 -11.04
N THR A 27 5.26 -7.62 -12.12
CA THR A 27 6.59 -6.99 -12.09
C THR A 27 6.58 -5.58 -12.69
N ASP A 28 5.39 -5.02 -12.96
CA ASP A 28 5.21 -3.66 -13.49
C ASP A 28 4.46 -2.78 -12.47
N ALA A 29 4.89 -2.81 -11.21
CA ALA A 29 4.50 -1.83 -10.19
C ALA A 29 5.67 -1.39 -9.30
N ALA A 30 6.85 -2.01 -9.48
CA ALA A 30 8.09 -1.62 -8.83
C ALA A 30 9.06 -0.86 -9.76
N ASP A 31 8.79 -0.83 -11.09
CA ASP A 31 9.63 -0.14 -12.09
C ASP A 31 9.00 1.19 -12.56
N ALA A 32 8.52 2.00 -11.62
CA ALA A 32 8.21 3.42 -11.87
C ALA A 32 8.97 4.37 -10.92
N ALA A 33 9.85 3.83 -10.06
CA ALA A 33 10.63 4.62 -9.11
C ALA A 33 12.05 4.96 -9.58
N SER A 34 12.31 4.94 -10.90
CA SER A 34 13.54 5.51 -11.46
C SER A 34 13.23 6.83 -12.18
N SER A 35 13.15 7.90 -11.40
CA SER A 35 13.63 9.23 -11.82
C SER A 35 13.90 10.04 -10.57
N ALA A 36 15.12 10.58 -10.53
CA ALA A 36 15.62 11.47 -9.51
C ALA A 36 14.82 12.79 -9.52
N ASP A 37 13.67 12.81 -8.86
CA ASP A 37 12.90 14.00 -8.48
C ASP A 37 11.78 13.60 -7.49
N ALA A 38 12.10 12.71 -6.54
CA ALA A 38 11.17 12.42 -5.45
C ALA A 38 11.38 13.49 -4.37
N PRO A 39 10.33 14.23 -3.94
CA PRO A 39 10.46 15.08 -2.76
C PRO A 39 10.96 14.19 -1.62
N PRO A 40 11.99 14.62 -0.87
CA PRO A 40 12.49 13.85 0.25
C PRO A 40 11.35 13.59 1.24
N PRO A 41 11.38 12.45 1.98
CA PRO A 41 10.39 12.21 3.01
C PRO A 41 10.32 13.42 3.95
N PRO A 42 9.12 13.78 4.46
CA PRO A 42 8.98 14.91 5.35
C PRO A 42 10.03 14.85 6.47
N PRO A 43 10.70 15.96 6.81
CA PRO A 43 11.68 15.95 7.88
C PRO A 43 11.01 15.46 9.17
N GLY A 44 11.55 14.40 9.78
CA GLY A 44 11.03 13.82 11.02
C GLY A 44 10.07 12.64 10.86
N VAL A 45 9.66 12.25 9.65
CA VAL A 45 8.91 11.01 9.44
C VAL A 45 9.82 9.91 8.88
N PRO A 46 9.87 8.71 9.50
CA PRO A 46 10.54 7.57 8.89
C PRO A 46 9.83 7.21 7.56
N ASP A 47 10.61 6.74 6.59
CA ASP A 47 10.07 6.35 5.28
C ASP A 47 9.17 5.10 5.46
N ALA A 48 7.85 5.29 5.46
CA ALA A 48 6.93 4.17 5.70
C ALA A 48 6.92 3.15 4.54
N THR A 49 7.51 3.49 3.39
CA THR A 49 7.79 2.55 2.31
C THR A 49 8.96 1.60 2.63
N GLU A 50 9.95 2.03 3.43
CA GLU A 50 11.02 1.16 3.96
C GLU A 50 10.56 0.22 5.08
N ILE A 51 9.46 0.53 5.79
CA ILE A 51 8.94 -0.19 6.97
C ILE A 51 8.43 -1.62 6.66
N GLY A 52 8.57 -2.14 5.43
CA GLY A 52 8.45 -3.60 5.25
C GLY A 52 8.08 -4.06 3.85
N ALA A 53 9.04 -3.98 2.93
CA ALA A 53 8.94 -4.64 1.64
C ALA A 53 8.86 -6.19 1.75
N ASP A 54 9.31 -6.78 2.87
CA ASP A 54 9.28 -8.24 3.12
C ASP A 54 7.97 -8.74 3.76
N VAL A 55 7.19 -7.86 4.41
CA VAL A 55 5.96 -8.24 5.14
C VAL A 55 4.81 -8.60 4.20
N LEU A 56 4.74 -7.99 3.01
CA LEU A 56 3.71 -8.28 2.00
C LEU A 56 3.81 -9.69 1.39
N ARG A 57 4.86 -10.46 1.75
CA ARG A 57 5.04 -11.88 1.39
C ARG A 57 4.83 -12.83 2.58
N GLY A 58 4.60 -12.32 3.80
CA GLY A 58 4.68 -13.04 5.08
C GLY A 58 3.36 -13.25 5.85
N ASP A 59 3.44 -13.94 6.99
CA ASP A 59 2.33 -14.38 7.86
C ASP A 59 1.53 -13.22 8.51
N ALA A 60 0.40 -13.52 9.16
CA ALA A 60 -0.48 -12.54 9.80
C ALA A 60 0.22 -11.70 10.87
N ASP A 61 1.12 -12.29 11.67
CA ASP A 61 1.82 -11.58 12.75
C ASP A 61 2.66 -10.39 12.22
N GLY A 62 3.34 -10.54 11.07
CA GLY A 62 4.14 -9.46 10.49
C GLY A 62 3.30 -8.31 9.95
N LEU A 63 2.06 -8.60 9.56
CA LEU A 63 1.13 -7.57 9.08
C LEU A 63 0.57 -6.75 10.25
N GLU A 64 0.25 -7.39 11.36
CA GLU A 64 -0.23 -6.70 12.55
C GLU A 64 0.82 -5.70 13.05
N GLU A 65 2.08 -6.14 13.13
CA GLU A 65 3.23 -5.25 13.40
C GLU A 65 3.31 -4.08 12.40
N ARG A 66 3.15 -4.37 11.10
CA ARG A 66 3.15 -3.31 10.07
C ARG A 66 2.01 -2.30 10.23
N VAL A 67 0.82 -2.74 10.64
CA VAL A 67 -0.30 -1.83 10.89
C VAL A 67 0.01 -0.92 12.07
N ASP A 68 0.63 -1.48 13.10
CA ASP A 68 1.04 -0.72 14.29
C ASP A 68 2.12 0.30 13.94
N ASP A 69 3.12 -0.10 13.16
CA ASP A 69 4.14 0.84 12.67
C ASP A 69 3.51 1.96 11.84
N LEU A 70 2.61 1.65 10.91
CA LEU A 70 1.94 2.67 10.09
C LEU A 70 1.12 3.65 10.93
N HIS A 71 0.48 3.15 11.98
CA HIS A 71 -0.24 3.98 12.94
C HIS A 71 0.72 4.90 13.69
N ASP A 72 1.83 4.37 14.20
CA ASP A 72 2.79 5.13 14.99
C ASP A 72 3.50 6.19 14.13
N VAL A 73 3.89 5.87 12.89
CA VAL A 73 4.45 6.86 11.95
C VAL A 73 3.45 7.99 11.67
N ALA A 74 2.15 7.67 11.54
CA ALA A 74 1.14 8.70 11.32
C ALA A 74 1.02 9.63 12.53
N GLN A 75 1.07 9.10 13.75
CA GLN A 75 1.05 9.91 14.97
C GLN A 75 2.31 10.76 15.12
N ASP A 76 3.49 10.18 14.88
CA ASP A 76 4.77 10.90 14.89
C ASP A 76 4.77 12.04 13.87
N ALA A 77 4.28 11.79 12.65
CA ALA A 77 4.15 12.79 11.60
C ALA A 77 3.20 13.94 11.99
N ARG A 78 2.14 13.62 12.73
CA ARG A 78 1.20 14.62 13.25
C ARG A 78 1.83 15.48 14.32
N GLU A 79 2.58 14.88 15.24
CA GLU A 79 3.30 15.60 16.30
C GLU A 79 4.42 16.47 15.72
N ALA A 80 5.15 15.96 14.73
CA ALA A 80 6.24 16.66 14.04
C ALA A 80 5.74 17.68 13.00
N PHE A 81 4.43 17.83 12.80
CA PHE A 81 3.89 18.70 11.76
C PHE A 81 4.29 20.15 12.00
N GLU A 82 4.97 20.72 11.01
CA GLU A 82 5.22 22.15 10.89
C GLU A 82 4.68 22.67 9.55
N PRO A 83 4.03 23.85 9.51
CA PRO A 83 3.50 24.43 8.28
C PRO A 83 4.56 24.46 7.18
N PRO A 84 4.33 23.80 6.03
CA PRO A 84 5.32 23.75 4.97
C PRO A 84 5.43 25.09 4.24
N GLU A 85 6.63 25.38 3.70
CA GLU A 85 6.83 26.51 2.77
C GLU A 85 6.15 26.24 1.41
N ASP A 86 6.18 24.98 0.95
CA ASP A 86 5.44 24.50 -0.22
C ASP A 86 4.38 23.47 0.21
N ALA A 87 3.12 23.91 0.22
CA ALA A 87 1.97 23.09 0.57
C ALA A 87 1.77 21.90 -0.37
N ALA A 88 1.98 22.09 -1.68
CA ALA A 88 1.70 21.08 -2.69
C ALA A 88 2.75 19.96 -2.64
N GLU A 89 4.03 20.33 -2.51
CA GLU A 89 5.11 19.37 -2.35
C GLU A 89 4.94 18.54 -1.07
N ARG A 90 4.60 19.19 0.06
CA ARG A 90 4.39 18.49 1.32
C ARG A 90 3.18 17.55 1.27
N ALA A 91 2.08 18.01 0.67
CA ALA A 91 0.87 17.21 0.49
C ALA A 91 1.15 15.95 -0.36
N LEU A 92 1.90 16.10 -1.46
CA LEU A 92 2.35 14.98 -2.29
C LEU A 92 3.19 13.97 -1.49
N ALA A 93 4.09 14.47 -0.64
CA ALA A 93 4.91 13.61 0.21
C ALA A 93 4.06 12.80 1.20
N TYR A 94 3.06 13.40 1.84
CA TYR A 94 2.12 12.67 2.71
C TYR A 94 1.29 11.63 1.96
N CYS A 95 0.84 11.94 0.73
CA CYS A 95 0.15 10.96 -0.09
C CYS A 95 1.05 9.75 -0.42
N ARG A 96 2.30 9.99 -0.81
CA ARG A 96 3.21 8.95 -1.26
C ARG A 96 3.79 8.10 -0.13
N HIS A 97 4.21 8.74 0.96
CA HIS A 97 4.94 8.08 2.05
C HIS A 97 4.02 7.69 3.21
N GLY A 98 2.79 8.21 3.28
CA GLY A 98 1.84 7.90 4.36
C GLY A 98 0.59 7.20 3.86
N LEU A 99 -0.18 7.89 3.01
CA LEU A 99 -1.48 7.41 2.53
C LEU A 99 -1.36 6.13 1.68
N TRP A 100 -0.38 6.08 0.78
CA TRP A 100 -0.17 4.94 -0.11
C TRP A 100 0.14 3.63 0.64
N PRO A 101 1.10 3.58 1.59
CA PRO A 101 1.36 2.39 2.39
C PRO A 101 0.13 1.84 3.14
N VAL A 102 -0.72 2.72 3.67
CA VAL A 102 -1.97 2.35 4.35
C VAL A 102 -2.94 1.67 3.38
N LEU A 103 -3.14 2.24 2.20
CA LEU A 103 -3.98 1.66 1.14
C LEU A 103 -3.44 0.34 0.62
N ALA A 104 -2.11 0.24 0.44
CA ALA A 104 -1.46 -0.97 -0.06
C ALA A 104 -1.72 -2.18 0.86
N VAL A 105 -1.62 -1.99 2.18
CA VAL A 105 -1.92 -3.03 3.18
C VAL A 105 -3.37 -3.51 3.08
N TYR A 106 -4.31 -2.59 2.94
CA TYR A 106 -5.73 -2.93 2.83
C TYR A 106 -6.07 -3.67 1.53
N VAL A 107 -5.58 -3.15 0.39
CA VAL A 107 -5.84 -3.72 -0.94
C VAL A 107 -5.24 -5.11 -1.06
N ASP A 108 -4.01 -5.31 -0.58
CA ASP A 108 -3.34 -6.62 -0.58
C ASP A 108 -4.15 -7.65 0.21
N ARG A 109 -4.56 -7.31 1.44
CA ARG A 109 -5.38 -8.20 2.28
C ARG A 109 -6.72 -8.54 1.66
N ARG A 110 -7.38 -7.55 1.07
CA ARG A 110 -8.63 -7.76 0.33
C ARG A 110 -8.41 -8.66 -0.89
N GLY A 111 -7.29 -8.51 -1.60
CA GLY A 111 -6.88 -9.36 -2.72
C GLY A 111 -6.61 -10.81 -2.30
N ALA A 112 -6.04 -11.02 -1.12
CA ALA A 112 -5.81 -12.34 -0.54
C ALA A 112 -7.08 -13.01 0.04
N GLY A 113 -8.21 -12.29 0.10
CA GLY A 113 -9.46 -12.79 0.69
C GLY A 113 -9.41 -12.94 2.22
N ALA A 114 -8.43 -12.31 2.88
CA ALA A 114 -8.25 -12.34 4.33
C ALA A 114 -8.73 -11.03 4.96
N ALA A 115 -9.59 -11.13 5.98
CA ALA A 115 -10.01 -9.96 6.74
C ALA A 115 -8.90 -9.53 7.72
N LEU A 116 -8.73 -8.22 7.89
CA LEU A 116 -7.95 -7.67 8.99
C LEU A 116 -8.70 -7.92 10.31
N GLY A 117 -7.98 -8.24 11.38
CA GLY A 117 -8.56 -8.21 12.73
C GLY A 117 -9.10 -6.81 13.05
N GLN A 118 -10.20 -6.73 13.79
CA GLN A 118 -10.86 -5.46 14.09
C GLN A 118 -9.96 -4.38 14.74
N PRO A 119 -9.13 -4.68 15.76
CA PRO A 119 -8.24 -3.65 16.33
C PRO A 119 -7.23 -3.09 15.32
N HIS A 120 -6.74 -3.94 14.40
CA HIS A 120 -5.84 -3.52 13.34
C HIS A 120 -6.59 -2.73 12.27
N HIS A 121 -7.86 -3.05 12.00
CA HIS A 121 -8.67 -2.29 11.06
C HIS A 121 -8.86 -0.85 11.54
N ASP A 122 -9.20 -0.68 12.83
CA ASP A 122 -9.39 0.63 13.43
C ASP A 122 -8.09 1.43 13.43
N ARG A 123 -6.94 0.80 13.75
CA ARG A 123 -5.61 1.44 13.66
C ARG A 123 -5.29 1.92 12.25
N LEU A 124 -5.62 1.11 11.25
CA LEU A 124 -5.40 1.46 9.85
C LEU A 124 -6.27 2.65 9.41
N GLU A 125 -7.52 2.71 9.88
CA GLU A 125 -8.41 3.86 9.66
C GLU A 125 -7.92 5.12 10.39
N VAL A 126 -7.42 5.00 11.61
CA VAL A 126 -6.80 6.13 12.32
C VAL A 126 -5.57 6.65 11.57
N ALA A 127 -4.70 5.75 11.09
CA ALA A 127 -3.54 6.11 10.29
C ALA A 127 -3.96 6.83 9.00
N LEU A 128 -4.93 6.26 8.28
CA LEU A 128 -5.52 6.85 7.07
C LEU A 128 -5.97 8.29 7.29
N ASN A 129 -6.85 8.49 8.27
CA ASN A 129 -7.43 9.79 8.54
C ASN A 129 -6.36 10.78 9.00
N THR A 130 -5.40 10.35 9.82
CA THR A 130 -4.27 11.20 10.24
C THR A 130 -3.48 11.73 9.04
N TRP A 131 -3.20 10.90 8.03
CA TRP A 131 -2.54 11.36 6.81
C TRP A 131 -3.38 12.34 5.98
N LEU A 132 -4.70 12.13 5.91
CA LEU A 132 -5.62 13.05 5.23
C LEU A 132 -5.73 14.40 5.97
N GLU A 133 -5.71 14.39 7.30
CA GLU A 133 -5.64 15.59 8.12
C GLU A 133 -4.35 16.37 7.81
N LEU A 134 -3.19 15.70 7.78
CA LEU A 134 -1.90 16.34 7.46
C LEU A 134 -1.84 16.87 6.02
N TYR A 135 -2.46 16.15 5.08
CA TYR A 135 -2.66 16.60 3.72
C TYR A 135 -3.44 17.91 3.67
N ALA A 136 -4.63 17.96 4.28
CA ALA A 136 -5.47 19.16 4.28
C ALA A 136 -4.81 20.33 5.05
N ARG A 137 -4.12 20.01 6.14
CA ARG A 137 -3.38 20.98 6.97
C ARG A 137 -2.20 21.60 6.23
N SER A 138 -1.61 20.89 5.27
CA SER A 138 -0.56 21.46 4.40
C SER A 138 -1.09 22.63 3.57
N TYR A 139 -2.37 22.62 3.19
CA TYR A 139 -3.05 23.72 2.48
C TYR A 139 -3.68 24.77 3.43
N GLY A 140 -3.42 24.67 4.74
CA GLY A 140 -3.92 25.61 5.75
C GLY A 140 -5.32 25.31 6.30
N GLY A 141 -5.91 24.16 5.95
CA GLY A 141 -7.19 23.72 6.50
C GLY A 141 -7.02 22.87 7.76
N ASP A 142 -7.59 23.27 8.89
CA ASP A 142 -7.72 22.40 10.06
C ASP A 142 -9.03 21.60 9.91
N HIS A 143 -8.91 20.39 9.34
CA HIS A 143 -10.02 19.48 9.11
C HIS A 143 -9.75 18.20 9.87
N SER A 144 -10.80 17.63 10.45
CA SER A 144 -10.79 16.26 10.96
C SER A 144 -11.74 15.43 10.11
N PHE A 145 -11.27 14.27 9.70
CA PHE A 145 -11.97 13.38 8.79
C PHE A 145 -12.20 12.03 9.47
N ASP A 146 -13.28 11.36 9.09
CA ASP A 146 -13.66 10.04 9.60
C ASP A 146 -14.07 9.16 8.42
N PHE A 147 -13.12 8.94 7.51
CA PHE A 147 -13.31 8.07 6.35
C PHE A 147 -12.89 6.65 6.67
N SER A 148 -13.60 5.70 6.06
CA SER A 148 -13.21 4.30 6.17
C SER A 148 -12.08 3.95 5.21
N VAL A 149 -11.22 3.03 5.60
CA VAL A 149 -10.15 2.52 4.70
C VAL A 149 -10.71 1.82 3.48
N ARG A 150 -11.91 1.25 3.63
CA ARG A 150 -12.66 0.68 2.53
C ARG A 150 -13.02 1.72 1.48
N GLU A 151 -13.58 2.86 1.90
CA GLU A 151 -13.99 3.94 1.01
C GLU A 151 -12.79 4.53 0.26
N ALA A 152 -11.69 4.79 0.96
CA ALA A 152 -10.46 5.26 0.34
C ALA A 152 -9.88 4.25 -0.67
N ALA A 153 -9.95 2.95 -0.37
CA ALA A 153 -9.53 1.91 -1.29
C ALA A 153 -10.44 1.77 -2.52
N GLU A 154 -11.76 1.94 -2.36
CA GLU A 154 -12.72 1.93 -3.47
C GLU A 154 -12.47 3.09 -4.45
N LEU A 155 -12.16 4.27 -3.92
CA LEU A 155 -11.69 5.41 -4.72
C LEU A 155 -10.36 5.11 -5.40
N PHE A 156 -9.40 4.54 -4.67
CA PHE A 156 -8.09 4.21 -5.23
C PHE A 156 -8.19 3.23 -6.40
N VAL A 157 -9.01 2.18 -6.30
CA VAL A 157 -9.22 1.23 -7.41
C VAL A 157 -9.85 1.92 -8.63
N SER A 158 -10.61 2.98 -8.41
CA SER A 158 -11.22 3.76 -9.50
C SER A 158 -10.24 4.73 -10.16
N THR A 159 -9.36 5.38 -9.39
CA THR A 159 -8.45 6.42 -9.90
C THR A 159 -7.05 5.90 -10.24
N HIS A 160 -6.62 4.82 -9.60
CA HIS A 160 -5.22 4.34 -9.55
C HIS A 160 -4.22 5.45 -9.16
N ASN A 161 -4.68 6.48 -8.45
CA ASN A 161 -3.87 7.64 -8.08
C ASN A 161 -4.20 8.06 -6.64
N VAL A 162 -3.21 7.91 -5.76
CA VAL A 162 -3.33 8.23 -4.33
C VAL A 162 -3.58 9.73 -4.07
N LEU A 163 -3.06 10.61 -4.93
CA LEU A 163 -3.30 12.04 -4.82
C LEU A 163 -4.76 12.37 -5.17
N ASP A 164 -5.30 11.72 -6.20
CA ASP A 164 -6.72 11.89 -6.56
C ASP A 164 -7.63 11.37 -5.43
N VAL A 165 -7.25 10.29 -4.72
CA VAL A 165 -7.99 9.81 -3.54
C VAL A 165 -8.01 10.87 -2.44
N ALA A 166 -6.84 11.45 -2.11
CA ALA A 166 -6.76 12.50 -1.10
C ALA A 166 -7.61 13.72 -1.48
N GLN A 167 -7.53 14.18 -2.74
CA GLN A 167 -8.33 15.31 -3.23
C GLN A 167 -9.83 15.00 -3.19
N LEU A 168 -10.25 13.82 -3.66
CA LEU A 168 -11.67 13.46 -3.71
C LEU A 168 -12.29 13.27 -2.31
N LEU A 169 -11.50 12.81 -1.34
CA LEU A 169 -11.96 12.67 0.05
C LEU A 169 -11.97 14.00 0.80
N THR A 170 -10.96 14.84 0.59
CA THR A 170 -10.78 16.07 1.38
C THR A 170 -11.38 17.32 0.72
N ASP A 171 -11.68 17.27 -0.58
CA ASP A 171 -12.04 18.43 -1.42
C ASP A 171 -10.96 19.53 -1.44
N VAL A 172 -9.72 19.18 -1.12
CA VAL A 172 -8.56 20.08 -1.06
C VAL A 172 -7.53 19.67 -2.12
N PRO A 173 -6.95 20.61 -2.90
CA PRO A 173 -7.27 22.04 -2.96
C PRO A 173 -8.66 22.28 -3.57
N GLU A 174 -9.33 23.36 -3.14
CA GLU A 174 -10.62 23.80 -3.70
C GLU A 174 -10.49 23.91 -5.24
N ARG A 175 -11.36 23.21 -5.97
CA ARG A 175 -11.26 23.04 -7.43
C ARG A 175 -11.93 24.16 -8.22
#